data_AF-A0A9X3T798-F1
#
_entry.id   AF-A0A9X3T798-F1
#
_cell.length_a   1.000
_cell.length_b   1.000
_cell.length_c   1.000
_cell.angle_alpha   90.00
_cell.angle_beta   90.00
_cell.angle_gamma   90.00
#
_symmetry.space_group_name_H-M   'P 1'
#
loop_
_entity.id
_entity.type
_entity.pdbx_description
1 polymer ?
#
loop_
_entity_poly.entity_id
_entity_poly.type
_entity_poly.pdbx_seq_one_letter_code
_entity_poly.pdbx_strand_id
1 'polypeptide(L)'
;MNDSSAASIPNVRLLRIALVLNVVLALGTAVSAALALWRPELLLDGAPIGAGTAFYAAAYAVRAIPLGAAIAFLAATGRLRPLAPLLLIGAAAQLGDLAIAAAVQNPGMAVGSALCAAGHLFGWRVLR
;
A
#
# COMPACT_ATOMS: atom_id res chain seq x y z
N MET A 1 -16.75 -3.12 39.90
CA MET A 1 -16.45 -2.66 38.53
C MET A 1 -14.95 -2.62 38.39
N ASN A 2 -14.35 -3.72 37.95
CA ASN A 2 -12.94 -3.77 37.56
C ASN A 2 -12.92 -4.48 36.20
N ASP A 3 -13.28 -3.74 35.17
CA ASP A 3 -13.08 -4.16 33.79
C ASP A 3 -11.59 -3.97 33.50
N SER A 4 -10.81 -4.92 34.02
CA SER A 4 -9.44 -5.13 33.61
C SER A 4 -9.47 -5.38 32.11
N SER A 5 -9.08 -4.34 31.38
CA SER A 5 -8.92 -4.26 29.94
C SER A 5 -7.95 -5.35 29.51
N ALA A 6 -8.50 -6.54 29.25
CA ALA A 6 -7.77 -7.63 28.64
C ALA A 6 -7.32 -7.13 27.27
N ALA A 7 -6.07 -6.71 27.17
CA ALA A 7 -5.40 -6.48 25.90
C ALA A 7 -5.64 -7.73 25.06
N SER A 8 -6.51 -7.62 24.06
CA SER A 8 -6.86 -8.69 23.13
C SER A 8 -5.56 -9.21 22.52
N ILE A 9 -5.06 -10.36 22.99
CA ILE A 9 -3.88 -10.99 22.40
C ILE A 9 -4.21 -11.26 20.93
N PRO A 10 -3.52 -10.62 19.97
CA PRO A 10 -3.82 -10.81 18.56
C PRO A 10 -3.71 -12.30 18.21
N ASN A 11 -4.72 -12.82 17.53
CA ASN A 11 -4.69 -14.19 17.04
C ASN A 11 -3.46 -14.36 16.14
N VAL A 12 -2.50 -15.20 16.57
CA VAL A 12 -1.19 -15.36 15.91
C VAL A 12 -1.33 -15.75 14.44
N ARG A 13 -2.39 -16.50 14.07
CA ARG A 13 -2.66 -16.83 12.67
C ARG A 13 -3.06 -15.59 11.87
N LEU A 14 -3.99 -14.78 12.40
CA LEU A 14 -4.42 -13.53 11.76
C LEU A 14 -3.26 -12.54 11.63
N LEU A 15 -2.40 -12.45 12.65
CA LEU A 15 -1.20 -11.61 12.60
C LEU A 15 -0.26 -12.05 11.48
N ARG A 16 0.04 -13.34 11.37
CA ARG A 16 0.91 -13.86 10.29
C ARG A 16 0.30 -13.59 8.91
N ILE A 17 -1.00 -13.81 8.75
CA ILE A 17 -1.72 -13.51 7.50
C ILE A 17 -1.58 -12.03 7.15
N ALA A 18 -1.83 -11.14 8.12
CA ALA A 18 -1.70 -9.70 7.94
C ALA A 18 -0.28 -9.31 7.52
N LEU A 19 0.76 -9.86 8.16
CA LEU A 19 2.15 -9.55 7.81
C LEU A 19 2.51 -10.01 6.40
N VAL A 20 2.19 -11.25 6.04
CA VAL A 20 2.48 -11.79 4.70
C VAL A 20 1.73 -11.00 3.63
N LEU A 21 0.45 -10.73 3.85
CA LEU A 21 -0.37 -9.92 2.94
C LEU A 21 0.27 -8.55 2.71
N ASN A 22 0.67 -7.87 3.78
CA ASN A 22 1.24 -6.53 3.68
C ASN A 22 2.62 -6.51 3.01
N VAL A 23 3.42 -7.57 3.16
CA VAL A 23 4.66 -7.73 2.38
C VAL A 23 4.34 -7.83 0.89
N VAL A 24 3.40 -8.70 0.49
CA VAL A 24 3.04 -8.91 -0.91
C VAL A 24 2.51 -7.63 -1.54
N LEU A 25 1.57 -6.94 -0.88
CA LEU A 25 0.98 -5.69 -1.37
C LEU A 25 2.02 -4.57 -1.49
N ALA A 26 2.88 -4.41 -0.48
CA ALA A 26 3.90 -3.37 -0.47
C ALA A 26 4.95 -3.59 -1.57
N LEU A 27 5.41 -4.83 -1.76
CA LEU A 27 6.32 -5.17 -2.85
C LEU A 27 5.65 -5.02 -4.22
N GLY A 28 4.40 -5.47 -4.36
CA GLY A 28 3.63 -5.31 -5.58
C GLY A 28 3.52 -3.84 -5.99
N THR A 29 3.22 -2.95 -5.03
CA THR A 29 3.15 -1.50 -5.27
C THR A 29 4.51 -0.92 -5.69
N ALA A 30 5.59 -1.30 -5.01
CA ALA A 30 6.94 -0.84 -5.36
C ALA A 30 7.40 -1.33 -6.75
N VAL A 31 7.10 -2.59 -7.10
CA VAL A 31 7.39 -3.14 -8.42
C VAL A 31 6.59 -2.44 -9.51
N SER A 32 5.28 -2.25 -9.31
CA SER A 32 4.44 -1.49 -10.24
C SER A 32 4.98 -0.08 -10.46
N ALA A 33 5.49 0.57 -9.41
CA ALA A 33 6.07 1.89 -9.51
C ALA A 33 7.40 1.91 -10.29
N ALA A 34 8.25 0.90 -10.10
CA ALA A 34 9.45 0.75 -10.90
C ALA A 34 9.13 0.48 -12.39
N LEU A 35 8.14 -0.36 -12.67
CA LEU A 35 7.66 -0.63 -14.03
C LEU A 35 7.11 0.63 -14.68
N ALA A 36 6.40 1.47 -13.93
CA ALA A 36 5.87 2.73 -14.42
C ALA A 36 6.94 3.76 -14.80
N LEU A 37 8.11 3.75 -14.16
CA LEU A 37 9.25 4.58 -14.59
C LEU A 37 9.76 4.17 -15.97
N TRP A 38 9.74 2.86 -16.26
CA TRP A 38 10.22 2.34 -17.54
C TRP A 38 9.15 2.44 -18.64
N ARG A 39 7.88 2.24 -18.28
CA ARG A 39 6.71 2.27 -19.17
C ARG A 39 5.57 3.06 -18.51
N PRO A 40 5.57 4.39 -18.61
CA PRO A 40 4.55 5.25 -17.98
C PRO A 40 3.13 4.93 -18.43
N GLU A 41 2.98 4.40 -19.65
CA GLU A 41 1.73 3.92 -20.25
C GLU A 41 1.01 2.89 -19.37
N LEU A 42 1.75 2.11 -18.56
CA LEU A 42 1.17 1.10 -17.67
C LEU A 42 0.33 1.70 -16.53
N LEU A 43 0.57 2.95 -16.14
CA LEU A 43 -0.21 3.64 -15.10
C LEU A 43 -1.41 4.40 -15.66
N LEU A 44 -1.28 4.93 -16.86
CA LEU A 44 -2.23 5.88 -17.45
C LEU A 44 -2.57 5.43 -18.87
N ASP A 45 -3.21 4.26 -18.95
CA ASP A 45 -3.69 3.69 -20.20
C ASP A 45 -4.71 4.66 -20.83
N GLY A 46 -4.45 5.12 -22.06
CA GLY A 46 -5.31 6.05 -22.78
C GLY A 46 -5.07 7.56 -22.55
N ALA A 47 -4.15 7.96 -21.66
CA ALA A 47 -3.73 9.36 -21.55
C ALA A 47 -2.64 9.69 -22.60
N PRO A 48 -2.69 10.86 -23.26
CA PRO A 48 -1.60 11.27 -24.14
C PRO A 48 -0.29 11.31 -23.35
N ILE A 49 0.70 10.53 -23.80
CA ILE A 49 2.02 10.46 -23.19
C ILE A 49 2.64 11.86 -23.27
N GLY A 50 2.94 12.45 -22.12
CA GLY A 50 3.44 13.81 -22.04
C GLY A 50 4.10 14.10 -20.70
N ALA A 51 4.53 15.34 -20.49
CA ALA A 51 5.24 15.72 -19.27
C ALA A 51 4.46 15.39 -17.97
N GLY A 52 3.12 15.47 -18.01
CA GLY A 52 2.26 15.14 -16.87
C GLY A 52 2.27 13.67 -16.49
N THR A 53 2.28 12.74 -17.46
CA THR A 53 2.29 11.29 -17.18
C THR A 53 3.65 10.85 -16.65
N ALA A 54 4.74 11.39 -17.19
CA ALA A 54 6.09 11.17 -16.69
C ALA A 54 6.30 11.74 -15.28
N PHE A 55 5.77 12.94 -15.01
CA PHE A 55 5.80 13.54 -13.67
C PHE A 55 5.04 12.69 -12.66
N TYR A 56 3.83 12.22 -13.00
CA TYR A 56 3.07 11.33 -12.13
C TYR A 56 3.81 10.02 -11.87
N ALA A 57 4.36 9.37 -12.89
CA ALA A 57 5.14 8.14 -12.74
C ALA A 57 6.36 8.34 -11.81
N ALA A 58 7.06 9.47 -11.94
CA ALA A 58 8.18 9.81 -11.07
C ALA A 58 7.74 10.07 -9.62
N ALA A 59 6.69 10.86 -9.42
CA ALA A 59 6.13 11.13 -8.09
C ALA A 59 5.63 9.85 -7.41
N TYR A 60 4.95 9.00 -8.18
CA TYR A 60 4.50 7.69 -7.75
C TYR A 60 5.67 6.82 -7.30
N ALA A 61 6.75 6.73 -8.09
CA ALA A 61 7.92 5.92 -7.75
C ALA A 61 8.68 6.42 -6.52
N VAL A 62 8.89 7.74 -6.40
CA VAL A 62 9.56 8.36 -5.24
C VAL A 62 8.81 8.06 -3.94
N ARG A 63 7.48 7.93 -3.98
CA ARG A 63 6.66 7.55 -2.83
C ARG A 63 6.61 6.05 -2.62
N ALA A 64 6.22 5.31 -3.66
CA ALA A 64 5.85 3.90 -3.58
C ALA A 64 7.04 3.00 -3.28
N ILE A 65 8.21 3.28 -3.86
CA ILE A 65 9.40 2.42 -3.68
C ILE A 65 9.91 2.50 -2.23
N PRO A 66 10.21 3.68 -1.65
CA PRO A 66 10.71 3.75 -0.27
C PRO A 66 9.67 3.28 0.75
N LEU A 67 8.41 3.69 0.59
CA LEU A 67 7.34 3.30 1.51
C LEU A 67 7.06 1.79 1.44
N GLY A 68 6.96 1.23 0.24
CA GLY A 68 6.76 -0.19 0.02
C GLY A 68 7.90 -1.04 0.59
N ALA A 69 9.15 -0.62 0.36
CA ALA A 69 10.32 -1.28 0.93
C ALA A 69 10.31 -1.24 2.47
N ALA A 70 9.99 -0.09 3.07
CA ALA A 70 9.91 0.05 4.52
C ALA A 70 8.81 -0.83 5.13
N ILE A 71 7.61 -0.85 4.56
CA ILE A 71 6.50 -1.71 5.01
C ILE A 71 6.91 -3.19 4.90
N ALA A 72 7.43 -3.61 3.74
CA ALA A 72 7.85 -4.98 3.52
C ALA A 72 8.94 -5.41 4.51
N PHE A 73 9.95 -4.58 4.73
CA PHE A 73 11.04 -4.85 5.67
C PHE A 73 10.54 -4.99 7.11
N LEU A 74 9.73 -4.05 7.60
CA LEU A 74 9.23 -4.09 8.98
C LEU A 74 8.25 -5.24 9.21
N ALA A 75 7.41 -5.55 8.22
CA ALA A 75 6.50 -6.69 8.27
C ALA A 75 7.25 -8.02 8.27
N ALA A 76 8.26 -8.18 7.41
CA ALA A 76 9.09 -9.39 7.34
C ALA A 76 9.94 -9.61 8.61
N THR A 77 10.39 -8.53 9.25
CA THR A 77 11.18 -8.59 10.50
C THR A 77 10.33 -8.58 11.77
N GLY A 78 9.01 -8.55 11.66
CA GLY A 78 8.09 -8.57 12.81
C GLY A 78 8.13 -7.31 13.68
N ARG A 79 8.62 -6.18 13.16
CA ARG A 79 8.73 -4.91 13.89
C ARG A 79 7.39 -4.16 13.92
N LEU A 80 6.47 -4.64 14.76
CA LEU A 80 5.05 -4.22 14.76
C LEU A 80 4.83 -2.74 15.12
N ARG A 81 5.55 -2.22 16.14
CA ARG A 81 5.37 -0.83 16.62
C ARG A 81 5.62 0.22 15.52
N PRO A 82 6.76 0.21 14.81
CA PRO A 82 6.99 1.15 13.71
C PRO A 82 6.20 0.81 12.44
N LEU A 83 5.75 -0.45 12.27
CA LEU A 83 4.95 -0.86 11.12
C LEU A 83 3.55 -0.23 11.12
N ALA A 84 2.88 -0.19 12.27
CA ALA A 84 1.50 0.29 12.38
C ALA A 84 1.25 1.68 11.73
N PRO A 85 2.02 2.75 12.00
CA PRO A 85 1.81 4.04 11.34
C PRO A 85 2.09 3.98 9.83
N LEU A 86 3.07 3.19 9.38
CA LEU A 86 3.36 3.04 7.95
C LEU A 86 2.22 2.34 7.20
N LEU A 87 1.50 1.42 7.83
CA LEU A 87 0.31 0.82 7.23
C LEU A 87 -0.81 1.85 7.00
N LEU A 88 -1.00 2.79 7.93
CA LEU A 88 -1.95 3.89 7.72
C LEU A 88 -1.52 4.83 6.59
N ILE A 89 -0.23 5.19 6.55
CA ILE A 89 0.32 6.04 5.49
C ILE A 89 0.20 5.32 4.13
N GLY A 90 0.53 4.04 4.08
CA GLY A 90 0.36 3.20 2.89
C GLY A 90 -1.10 3.15 2.44
N ALA A 91 -2.04 2.90 3.35
CA ALA A 91 -3.46 2.91 3.04
C ALA A 91 -3.93 4.26 2.48
N ALA A 92 -3.57 5.38 3.13
CA ALA A 92 -3.93 6.72 2.66
C ALA A 92 -3.37 7.00 1.26
N ALA A 93 -2.14 6.58 1.00
CA ALA A 93 -1.51 6.78 -0.29
C ALA A 93 -2.19 5.96 -1.40
N GLN A 94 -2.62 4.72 -1.12
CA GLN A 94 -3.36 3.90 -2.08
C GLN A 94 -4.80 4.40 -2.28
N LEU A 95 -5.41 5.05 -1.29
CA LEU A 95 -6.67 5.78 -1.51
C LEU A 95 -6.48 6.98 -2.46
N GLY A 96 -5.34 7.66 -2.38
CA GLY A 96 -4.96 8.69 -3.35
C GLY A 96 -4.84 8.12 -4.77
N ASP A 97 -4.15 6.99 -4.93
CA ASP A 97 -4.05 6.33 -6.23
C ASP A 97 -5.43 5.87 -6.75
N LEU A 98 -6.30 5.37 -5.88
CA LEU A 98 -7.68 5.02 -6.24
C LEU A 98 -8.48 6.23 -6.74
N ALA A 99 -8.33 7.39 -6.10
CA ALA A 99 -8.99 8.63 -6.54
C ALA A 99 -8.48 9.07 -7.91
N ILE A 100 -7.17 8.98 -8.15
CA ILE A 100 -6.58 9.27 -9.46
C ILE A 100 -7.09 8.27 -10.50
N ALA A 101 -7.13 6.98 -10.17
CA ALA A 101 -7.62 5.93 -11.07
C ALA A 101 -9.06 6.15 -11.52
N ALA A 102 -9.92 6.61 -10.59
CA ALA A 102 -11.28 6.98 -10.92
C ALA A 102 -11.34 8.21 -11.85
N ALA A 103 -10.50 9.23 -11.60
CA ALA A 103 -10.43 10.42 -12.44
C ALA A 103 -9.94 10.13 -13.87
N VAL A 104 -8.99 9.21 -14.03
CA VAL A 104 -8.44 8.82 -15.34
C VAL A 104 -9.10 7.58 -15.95
N GLN A 105 -10.17 7.07 -15.33
CA GLN A 105 -10.92 5.87 -15.78
C GLN A 105 -10.03 4.63 -16.00
N ASN A 106 -9.05 4.40 -15.11
CA ASN A 106 -8.20 3.22 -15.11
C ASN A 106 -8.73 2.16 -14.11
N PRO A 107 -9.57 1.21 -14.54
CA PRO A 107 -10.16 0.22 -13.64
C PRO A 107 -9.12 -0.71 -13.00
N GLY A 108 -8.02 -1.00 -13.70
CA GLY A 108 -6.94 -1.84 -13.18
C GLY A 108 -6.24 -1.19 -11.99
N MET A 109 -5.87 0.09 -12.13
CA MET A 109 -5.28 0.86 -11.04
C MET A 109 -6.27 1.04 -9.88
N ALA A 110 -7.56 1.25 -10.18
CA ALA A 110 -8.58 1.39 -9.15
C ALA A 110 -8.70 0.12 -8.28
N VAL A 111 -8.86 -1.04 -8.90
CA VAL A 111 -8.97 -2.32 -8.17
C VAL A 111 -7.69 -2.61 -7.39
N GLY A 112 -6.52 -2.48 -8.01
CA GLY A 112 -5.24 -2.74 -7.33
C GLY A 112 -5.03 -1.82 -6.12
N SER A 113 -5.31 -0.54 -6.27
CA SER A 113 -5.16 0.46 -5.21
C SER A 113 -6.15 0.23 -4.06
N ALA A 114 -7.40 -0.11 -4.39
CA ALA A 114 -8.41 -0.45 -3.38
C ALA A 114 -8.01 -1.70 -2.57
N LEU A 115 -7.54 -2.76 -3.23
CA LEU A 115 -7.07 -3.98 -2.55
C LEU A 115 -5.87 -3.70 -1.64
N CYS A 116 -4.91 -2.90 -2.10
CA CYS A 116 -3.76 -2.52 -1.29
C CYS A 116 -4.18 -1.69 -0.07
N ALA A 117 -5.05 -0.69 -0.26
CA ALA A 117 -5.58 0.13 0.84
C ALA A 117 -6.30 -0.73 1.89
N ALA A 118 -7.17 -1.63 1.44
CA ALA A 118 -7.91 -2.54 2.32
C ALA A 118 -6.96 -3.48 3.09
N GLY A 119 -5.94 -4.04 2.43
CA GLY A 119 -4.96 -4.93 3.06
C GLY A 119 -4.08 -4.23 4.10
N HIS A 120 -3.69 -2.98 3.83
CA HIS A 120 -2.97 -2.14 4.80
C HIS A 120 -3.85 -1.79 6.02
N LEU A 121 -5.11 -1.41 5.82
CA LEU A 121 -6.05 -1.15 6.90
C LEU A 121 -6.36 -2.40 7.72
N PHE A 122 -6.52 -3.56 7.06
CA PHE A 122 -6.68 -4.84 7.73
C PHE A 122 -5.47 -5.15 8.61
N GLY A 123 -4.26 -5.01 8.07
CA GLY A 123 -3.03 -5.21 8.83
C GLY A 123 -2.94 -4.28 10.04
N TRP A 124 -3.21 -2.98 9.84
CA TRP A 124 -3.23 -2.01 10.92
C TRP A 124 -4.23 -2.39 12.02
N ARG A 125 -5.42 -2.84 11.63
CA ARG A 125 -6.48 -3.23 12.57
C ARG A 125 -6.13 -4.46 13.38
N VAL A 126 -5.37 -5.40 12.82
CA VAL A 126 -4.86 -6.61 13.51
C VAL A 126 -3.72 -6.29 14.48
N LEU A 127 -2.95 -5.22 14.21
CA LEU A 127 -1.86 -4.76 15.08
C LEU A 127 -2.35 -3.95 16.30
N ARG A 128 -3.64 -3.61 16.37
CA ARG A 128 -4.29 -2.78 17.40
C ARG A 128 -5.19 -3.62 18.29
#